data_AF-A0A9W9V1T8-F1
#
_entry.id   AF-A0A9W9V1T8-F1
#
_cell.length_a   1.000
_cell.length_b   1.000
_cell.length_c   1.000
_cell.angle_alpha   90.00
_cell.angle_beta   90.00
_cell.angle_gamma   90.00
#
_symmetry.space_group_name_H-M   'P 1'
#
loop_
_entity.id
_entity.type
_entity.pdbx_description
1 polymer ?
#
loop_
_entity_poly.entity_id
_entity_poly.type
_entity_poly.pdbx_seq_one_letter_code
_entity_poly.pdbx_strand_id
1 'polypeptide(L)' 'MTLRVIDILEGASERDEFQFGFDGARDGWEEDIGIYAPGYLEMEAAGMEADYDHANLVEPDDAYEIRSNLP' A
#
# COMPACT_ATOMS: atom_id res chain seq x y z
N MET A 1 3.19 -19.66 0.99
CA MET A 1 2.28 -18.50 1.05
C MET A 1 3.15 -17.30 1.30
N THR A 2 3.09 -16.31 0.42
CA THR A 2 3.75 -15.03 0.62
C THR A 2 2.99 -14.27 1.72
N LEU A 3 3.71 -13.56 2.58
CA LEU A 3 3.07 -12.67 3.57
C LEU A 3 2.42 -11.51 2.81
N ARG A 4 1.23 -11.08 3.24
CA ARG A 4 0.57 -9.91 2.67
C ARG A 4 1.42 -8.66 2.90
N VAL A 5 1.37 -7.70 1.98
CA VAL A 5 2.17 -6.47 2.03
C VAL A 5 1.98 -5.72 3.34
N ILE A 6 0.75 -5.64 3.85
CA ILE A 6 0.46 -4.94 5.10
C ILE A 6 1.07 -5.66 6.30
N ASP A 7 1.05 -6.99 6.32
CA ASP A 7 1.61 -7.78 7.41
C ASP A 7 3.16 -7.69 7.40
N ILE A 8 3.77 -7.47 6.23
CA ILE A 8 5.21 -7.18 6.10
C ILE A 8 5.53 -5.80 6.68
N LEU A 9 4.73 -4.77 6.33
CA LEU A 9 4.91 -3.41 6.84
C LEU A 9 4.73 -3.33 8.36
N GLU A 10 3.71 -4.00 8.90
CA GLU A 10 3.45 -4.08 10.33
C GLU A 10 4.62 -4.72 11.07
N GLY A 11 5.10 -5.87 10.59
CA GLY A 11 6.27 -6.51 11.20
C GLY A 11 7.55 -5.66 11.10
N ALA A 12 7.76 -4.94 10.00
CA ALA A 12 8.92 -4.05 9.87
C ALA A 12 8.84 -2.85 10.83
N SER A 13 7.66 -2.30 11.03
CA SER A 13 7.40 -1.24 12.02
C SER A 13 7.68 -1.73 13.45
N GLU A 14 7.19 -2.93 13.82
CA GLU A 14 7.46 -3.54 15.14
C GLU A 14 8.95 -3.77 15.41
N ARG A 15 9.75 -3.97 14.36
CA ARG A 15 11.20 -4.20 14.44
C ARG A 15 12.03 -2.93 14.29
N ASP A 16 11.40 -1.76 14.16
CA ASP A 16 12.09 -0.48 13.95
C ASP A 16 12.99 -0.49 12.68
N GLU A 17 12.51 -1.16 11.62
CA GLU A 17 13.26 -1.34 10.36
C GLU A 17 12.95 -0.24 9.32
N PHE A 18 12.07 0.70 9.66
CA PHE A 18 11.70 1.80 8.77
C PHE A 18 12.77 2.89 8.71
N GLN A 19 12.92 3.47 7.52
CA GLN A 19 13.80 4.62 7.35
C GLN A 19 13.17 5.84 8.02
N PHE A 20 14.03 6.76 8.47
CA PHE A 20 13.59 8.03 9.04
C PHE A 20 12.63 8.76 8.09
N GLY A 21 11.44 9.12 8.60
CA GLY A 21 10.38 9.79 7.84
C GLY A 21 9.41 8.85 7.13
N PHE A 22 9.60 7.53 7.23
CA PHE A 22 8.57 6.56 6.88
C PHE A 22 7.73 6.27 8.13
N ASP A 23 6.68 7.07 8.28
CA ASP A 23 5.80 7.07 9.44
C ASP A 23 4.41 6.57 9.01
N GLY A 24 3.67 5.96 9.93
CA GLY A 24 2.30 5.52 9.66
C GLY A 24 1.89 4.35 10.51
N ALA A 25 0.65 3.91 10.28
CA ALA A 25 0.09 2.71 10.87
C ALA A 25 -0.64 1.94 9.77
N ARG A 26 -1.08 0.73 10.10
CA ARG A 26 -1.82 -0.17 9.22
C ARG A 26 -2.83 0.54 8.32
N ASP A 27 -3.77 1.28 8.91
CA ASP A 27 -4.83 1.98 8.19
C ASP A 27 -4.28 2.98 7.16
N GLY A 28 -3.21 3.71 7.52
CA GLY A 28 -2.58 4.68 6.62
C GLY A 28 -1.86 4.01 5.45
N TRP A 29 -1.23 2.85 5.67
CA TRP A 29 -0.60 2.10 4.58
C TRP A 29 -1.64 1.43 3.68
N GLU A 30 -2.73 0.91 4.25
CA GLU A 30 -3.86 0.36 3.47
C GLU A 30 -4.48 1.45 2.58
N GLU A 31 -4.68 2.66 3.10
CA GLU A 31 -5.12 3.83 2.32
C GLU A 31 -4.11 4.18 1.22
N ASP A 32 -2.83 4.33 1.56
CA ASP A 32 -1.80 4.69 0.59
C ASP A 32 -1.69 3.66 -0.53
N ILE A 33 -1.66 2.36 -0.21
CA ILE A 33 -1.65 1.31 -1.23
C ILE A 33 -2.94 1.34 -2.05
N GLY A 34 -4.09 1.59 -1.45
CA GLY A 34 -5.36 1.72 -2.18
C GLY A 34 -5.39 2.89 -3.17
N ILE A 35 -4.66 3.97 -2.89
CA ILE A 35 -4.51 5.13 -3.79
C ILE A 35 -3.49 4.83 -4.89
N TYR A 36 -2.28 4.37 -4.52
CA TYR A 36 -1.18 4.17 -5.47
C TYR A 36 -1.35 2.92 -6.34
N ALA A 37 -2.01 1.88 -5.82
CA ALA A 37 -2.28 0.62 -6.51
C ALA A 37 -3.75 0.21 -6.32
N PRO A 38 -4.70 0.90 -6.97
CA PRO A 38 -6.12 0.62 -6.83
C PRO A 38 -6.43 -0.86 -7.14
N GLY A 39 -7.18 -1.52 -6.26
CA GLY A 39 -7.58 -2.93 -6.40
C GLY A 39 -6.52 -3.96 -6.00
N TYR A 40 -5.30 -3.53 -5.65
CA TYR A 40 -4.20 -4.45 -5.33
C TYR A 40 -4.48 -5.29 -4.07
N LEU A 41 -4.97 -4.67 -3.00
CA LEU A 41 -5.22 -5.35 -1.73
C LEU A 41 -6.31 -6.42 -1.86
N GLU A 42 -7.33 -6.18 -2.70
CA GLU A 42 -8.36 -7.16 -3.03
C GLU A 42 -7.80 -8.34 -3.84
N MET A 43 -6.92 -8.08 -4.80
CA MET A 43 -6.24 -9.13 -5.57
C MET A 43 -5.30 -9.95 -4.69
N GLU A 44 -4.57 -9.32 -3.78
CA GLU A 44 -3.72 -10.00 -2.80
C GLU A 44 -4.54 -10.87 -1.84
N ALA A 45 -5.68 -10.37 -1.34
CA ALA A 45 -6.59 -11.17 -0.52
C ALA A 45 -7.14 -12.40 -1.26
N ALA A 46 -7.21 -12.35 -2.59
CA ALA A 46 -7.62 -13.45 -3.45
C ALA A 46 -6.44 -14.36 -3.89
N GLY A 47 -5.20 -14.03 -3.53
CA GLY A 47 -3.99 -14.75 -3.97
C GLY A 47 -3.66 -14.56 -5.45
N MET A 48 -4.06 -13.44 -6.03
CA MET A 48 -3.85 -13.05 -7.43
C MET A 48 -2.90 -11.86 -7.58
N GLU A 49 -2.16 -11.49 -6.53
CA GLU A 49 -1.27 -10.32 -6.51
C GLU A 49 -0.20 -10.35 -7.62
N ALA A 50 0.23 -11.54 -8.04
CA ALA A 50 1.23 -11.72 -9.09
C ALA A 50 0.71 -11.32 -10.49
N ASP A 51 -0.60 -11.26 -10.67
CA ASP A 51 -1.27 -10.90 -11.93
C ASP A 51 -1.74 -9.43 -11.93
N TYR A 52 -1.39 -8.64 -10.91
CA TYR A 52 -1.75 -7.22 -10.85
C TYR A 52 -1.11 -6.45 -12.02
N ASP A 53 -1.94 -5.78 -12.83
CA ASP A 53 -1.46 -5.00 -13.97
C ASP A 53 -0.84 -3.68 -13.49
N HIS A 54 0.48 -3.56 -13.64
CA HIS A 54 1.22 -2.36 -13.24
C HIS A 54 0.85 -1.12 -14.05
N ALA A 55 0.15 -1.25 -15.19
CA ALA A 55 -0.40 -0.10 -15.89
C ALA A 55 -1.52 0.62 -15.11
N ASN A 56 -2.06 -0.02 -14.05
CA ASN A 56 -3.04 0.59 -13.15
C ASN A 56 -2.42 1.36 -11.99
N LEU A 57 -1.09 1.35 -11.85
CA LEU A 57 -0.41 2.15 -10.82
C LEU A 57 -0.68 3.64 -11.07
N VAL A 58 -0.99 4.35 -10.00
CA VAL A 58 -1.26 5.79 -10.04
C VAL A 58 0.06 6.54 -9.88
N GLU A 59 0.28 7.52 -10.76
CA GLU A 59 1.46 8.38 -10.71
C GLU A 59 1.49 9.18 -9.38
N PRO A 60 2.67 9.47 -8.81
CA PRO A 60 2.76 10.15 -7.51
C PRO A 60 2.05 11.50 -7.43
N ASP A 61 2.05 12.28 -8.52
CA ASP A 61 1.37 13.57 -8.57
C ASP A 61 -0.16 13.38 -8.47
N ASP A 62 -0.72 12.41 -9.19
CA ASP A 62 -2.15 12.08 -9.15
C ASP A 62 -2.55 11.48 -7.79
N ALA A 63 -1.70 10.62 -7.21
CA ALA A 63 -1.92 10.04 -5.89
C ALA A 63 -1.97 11.13 -4.80
N TYR A 64 -1.07 12.12 -4.88
CA TYR A 64 -1.09 13.28 -3.99
C TYR A 64 -2.37 14.10 -4.12
N GLU A 65 -2.84 14.34 -5.35
CA GLU A 65 -4.11 15.02 -5.60
C GLU A 65 -5.30 14.23 -5.04
N ILE A 66 -5.35 12.92 -5.25
CA ILE A 66 -6.40 12.04 -4.70
C ILE A 66 -6.42 12.13 -3.18
N ARG A 67 -5.26 11.95 -2.53
CA ARG A 67 -5.14 12.01 -1.07
C ARG A 67 -5.56 13.36 -0.50
N SER A 68 -5.16 14.45 -1.16
CA SER A 68 -5.50 15.82 -0.74
C SER A 68 -7.00 16.14 -0.83
N ASN A 69 -7.75 15.37 -1.61
CA ASN A 69 -9.19 15.54 -1.82
C ASN A 69 -10.04 14.52 -1.04
N LEU A 70 -9.43 13.65 -0.24
CA LEU A 70 -10.16 12.76 0.68
C LEU A 70 -10.76 13.59 1.85
N PRO A 71 -12.00 13.28 2.27
CA PRO A 71 -12.74 14.05 3.27
C PRO A 71 -12.24 13.90 4.71
#